data_AF-A0A7J6SQ21-F1
#
_entry.id   AF-A0A7J6SQ21-F1
#
_cell.length_a   1.000
_cell.length_b   1.000
_cell.length_c   1.000
_cell.angle_alpha   90.00
_cell.angle_beta   90.00
_cell.angle_gamma   90.00
#
_symmetry.space_group_name_H-M   'P 1'
#
loop_
_entity.id
_entity.type
_entity.pdbx_description
1 polymer ?
#
loop_
_entity_poly.entity_id
_entity_poly.type
_entity_poly.pdbx_seq_one_letter_code
_entity_poly.pdbx_strand_id
1 'polypeptide(L)'
;MTRGKRGNAKGSKHRRDDRASPPEDLSRVRAMLRKLGLEVQEVLPDGNCLFRTFAMQLKGVETLHDEFRQNCCDWLRDHQEMFQDFVDLTEEGFDDYGEYVTNMRQSTTWGGQVELTALCGAYDVAALVIRAEGVNYEIKAKEVDPEVTRCILLAYHDGEHYNSVVWEDGRQHTLAEARERFDSSEPPITEPESPKISRKKMKKKQQKDKRKNKERSARKAGGDERHPSEGPHLVEV
;
A
#
# COMPACT_ATOMS: atom_id res chain seq x y z
N MET A 1 24.39 21.81 53.30
CA MET A 1 22.94 21.49 53.38
C MET A 1 22.24 22.38 52.36
N THR A 2 21.52 21.99 51.32
CA THR A 2 20.96 20.71 50.86
C THR A 2 20.49 20.89 49.40
N ARG A 3 20.80 19.88 48.56
CA ARG A 3 20.03 19.30 47.45
C ARG A 3 19.49 20.17 46.30
N GLY A 4 19.97 19.85 45.09
CA GLY A 4 19.34 20.23 43.82
C GLY A 4 18.13 19.37 43.43
N LYS A 5 17.54 19.70 42.27
CA LYS A 5 16.66 18.79 41.52
C LYS A 5 16.69 19.14 40.03
N ARG A 6 17.05 18.13 39.23
CA ARG A 6 16.96 18.07 37.78
C ARG A 6 15.48 17.94 37.40
N GLY A 7 15.01 18.72 36.43
CA GLY A 7 13.69 18.61 35.81
C GLY A 7 13.82 17.93 34.45
N ASN A 8 13.13 16.81 34.30
CA ASN A 8 13.26 15.82 33.25
C ASN A 8 12.41 16.16 32.02
N ALA A 9 13.03 16.24 30.84
CA ALA A 9 12.34 16.29 29.55
C ALA A 9 11.45 15.04 29.39
N LYS A 10 10.16 15.24 29.11
CA LYS A 10 9.24 14.18 28.75
C LYS A 10 8.75 14.44 27.33
N GLY A 11 9.31 13.71 26.38
CA GLY A 11 8.75 13.57 25.04
C GLY A 11 7.35 12.96 25.15
N SER A 12 6.36 13.67 24.61
CA SER A 12 4.97 13.21 24.57
C SER A 12 4.79 12.32 23.34
N LYS A 13 4.62 11.02 23.59
CA LYS A 13 4.21 10.04 22.58
C LYS A 13 2.74 10.29 22.25
N HIS A 14 2.48 10.74 21.03
CA HIS A 14 1.14 10.74 20.45
C HIS A 14 0.61 9.30 20.40
N ARG A 15 -0.41 9.01 21.21
CA ARG A 15 -1.20 7.78 21.11
C ARG A 15 -2.27 8.00 20.05
N ARG A 16 -2.05 7.44 18.86
CA ARG A 16 -3.07 7.38 17.79
C ARG A 16 -4.08 6.28 18.11
N ASP A 17 -5.31 6.51 17.67
CA ASP A 17 -6.47 5.63 17.77
C ASP A 17 -6.19 4.27 17.08
N ASP A 18 -6.28 3.18 17.83
CA ASP A 18 -5.93 1.79 17.43
C ASP A 18 -7.04 1.13 16.59
N ARG A 19 -7.55 1.83 15.57
CA ARG A 19 -8.30 1.24 14.46
C ARG A 19 -7.56 1.40 13.13
N ALA A 20 -6.24 1.21 13.18
CA ALA A 20 -5.41 1.15 11.98
C ALA A 20 -5.85 -0.03 11.11
N SER A 21 -6.27 0.27 9.88
CA SER A 21 -6.26 -0.71 8.80
C SER A 21 -4.91 -1.40 8.76
N PRO A 22 -4.83 -2.70 8.41
CA PRO A 22 -3.55 -3.37 8.27
C PRO A 22 -2.60 -2.55 7.37
N PRO A 23 -1.29 -2.51 7.65
CA PRO A 23 -0.33 -1.84 6.79
C PRO A 23 -0.56 -2.25 5.33
N GLU A 24 -0.71 -1.26 4.46
CA GLU A 24 -0.90 -1.50 3.03
C GLU A 24 0.41 -2.02 2.44
N ASP A 25 0.46 -3.31 2.15
CA ASP A 25 1.63 -3.94 1.56
C ASP A 25 1.94 -3.33 0.17
N LEU A 26 3.06 -2.63 0.05
CA LEU A 26 3.62 -2.09 -1.19
C LEU A 26 3.65 -3.12 -2.32
N SER A 27 3.74 -4.41 -2.01
CA SER A 27 3.67 -5.51 -2.98
C SER A 27 2.35 -5.53 -3.74
N ARG A 28 1.22 -5.20 -3.09
CA ARG A 28 -0.10 -5.10 -3.74
C ARG A 28 -0.14 -3.92 -4.70
N VAL A 29 0.38 -2.76 -4.28
CA VAL A 29 0.47 -1.56 -5.11
C VAL A 29 1.32 -1.84 -6.35
N ARG A 30 2.51 -2.43 -6.18
CA ARG A 30 3.38 -2.86 -7.29
C ARG A 30 2.69 -3.84 -8.24
N ALA A 31 1.97 -4.82 -7.71
CA ALA A 31 1.28 -5.81 -8.54
C ALA A 31 0.16 -5.19 -9.37
N MET A 32 -0.55 -4.19 -8.84
CA MET A 32 -1.56 -3.43 -9.56
C MET A 32 -0.90 -2.54 -10.63
N LEU A 33 0.10 -1.75 -10.27
CA LEU A 33 0.80 -0.84 -11.19
C LEU A 33 1.46 -1.56 -12.36
N ARG A 34 2.07 -2.74 -12.13
CA ARG A 34 2.67 -3.54 -13.22
C ARG A 34 1.65 -3.95 -14.28
N LYS A 35 0.38 -4.20 -13.92
CA LYS A 35 -0.67 -4.51 -14.90
C LYS A 35 -1.01 -3.32 -15.78
N LEU A 36 -0.71 -2.12 -15.29
CA LEU A 36 -0.86 -0.85 -15.97
C LEU A 36 0.41 -0.42 -16.69
N GLY A 37 1.47 -1.23 -16.77
CA GLY A 37 2.76 -0.80 -17.34
C GLY A 37 3.38 0.38 -16.59
N LEU A 38 3.18 0.40 -15.26
CA LEU A 38 3.73 1.39 -14.34
C LEU A 38 4.61 0.68 -13.30
N GLU A 39 5.64 1.36 -12.84
CA GLU A 39 6.59 0.84 -11.86
C GLU A 39 6.74 1.78 -10.67
N VAL A 40 6.85 1.21 -9.46
CA VAL A 40 7.24 1.97 -8.27
C VAL A 40 8.74 2.15 -8.27
N GLN A 41 9.18 3.40 -8.25
CA GLN A 41 10.56 3.79 -7.97
C GLN A 41 10.66 4.27 -6.53
N GLU A 42 11.32 3.47 -5.69
CA GLU A 42 11.47 3.78 -4.27
C GLU A 42 12.37 4.99 -4.03
N VAL A 43 11.98 5.83 -3.07
CA VAL A 43 12.82 6.90 -2.52
C VAL A 43 13.21 6.56 -1.08
N LEU A 44 14.13 7.30 -0.48
CA LEU A 44 14.49 7.06 0.91
C LEU A 44 13.26 7.21 1.84
N PRO A 45 13.02 6.26 2.77
CA PRO A 45 11.89 6.26 3.70
C PRO A 45 12.18 7.16 4.91
N ASP A 46 12.38 8.45 4.66
CA ASP A 46 12.56 9.49 5.66
C ASP A 46 11.42 10.52 5.61
N GLY A 47 11.46 11.49 6.52
CA GLY A 47 10.49 12.60 6.54
C GLY A 47 10.58 13.55 5.33
N ASN A 48 11.44 13.25 4.33
CA ASN A 48 11.51 13.98 3.08
C ASN A 48 10.85 13.24 1.91
N CYS A 49 10.26 12.06 2.13
CA CYS A 49 9.78 11.19 1.05
C CYS A 49 8.83 11.87 0.05
N LEU A 50 7.94 12.77 0.49
CA LEU A 50 7.07 13.56 -0.41
C LEU A 50 7.91 14.42 -1.36
N PHE A 51 8.84 15.21 -0.83
CA PHE A 51 9.68 16.12 -1.60
C PHE A 51 10.67 15.36 -2.50
N ARG A 52 11.20 14.22 -2.02
CA ARG A 52 12.00 13.28 -2.83
C ARG A 52 11.20 12.74 -4.00
N THR A 53 9.95 12.37 -3.77
CA THR A 53 9.06 11.85 -4.82
C THR A 53 8.83 12.89 -5.91
N PHE A 54 8.54 14.14 -5.54
CA PHE A 54 8.42 15.24 -6.52
C PHE A 54 9.74 15.50 -7.26
N ALA A 55 10.87 15.51 -6.54
CA ALA A 55 12.19 15.67 -7.15
C ALA A 55 12.52 14.54 -8.15
N MET A 56 12.17 13.30 -7.83
CA MET A 56 12.30 12.17 -8.75
C MET A 56 11.40 12.31 -9.98
N GLN A 57 10.12 12.62 -9.80
CA GLN A 57 9.17 12.74 -10.90
C GLN A 57 9.49 13.89 -11.86
N LEU A 58 10.01 15.00 -11.33
CA LEU A 58 10.25 16.23 -12.09
C LEU A 58 11.67 16.40 -12.61
N LYS A 59 12.65 15.83 -11.93
CA LYS A 59 14.08 16.00 -12.23
C LYS A 59 14.85 14.67 -12.33
N GLY A 60 14.25 13.55 -11.91
CA GLY A 60 14.92 12.24 -11.88
C GLY A 60 15.97 12.10 -10.79
N VAL A 61 16.02 13.02 -9.82
CA VAL A 61 17.09 13.09 -8.81
C VAL A 61 16.52 13.41 -7.43
N GLU A 62 16.42 12.41 -6.55
CA GLU A 62 15.79 12.57 -5.22
C GLU A 62 16.57 13.51 -4.30
N THR A 63 17.87 13.69 -4.51
CA THR A 63 18.74 14.52 -3.66
C THR A 63 18.42 16.01 -3.76
N LEU A 64 17.61 16.43 -4.74
CA LEU A 64 17.09 17.78 -4.85
C LEU A 64 15.88 18.05 -3.91
N HIS A 65 15.49 17.09 -3.07
CA HIS A 65 14.32 17.22 -2.18
C HIS A 65 14.30 18.50 -1.33
N ASP A 66 15.46 19.04 -0.95
CA ASP A 66 15.52 20.28 -0.17
C ASP A 66 15.03 21.48 -0.98
N GLU A 67 15.44 21.62 -2.25
CA GLU A 67 14.92 22.65 -3.16
C GLU A 67 13.39 22.56 -3.30
N PHE A 68 12.87 21.35 -3.46
CA PHE A 68 11.44 21.10 -3.54
C PHE A 68 10.70 21.48 -2.24
N ARG A 69 11.30 21.23 -1.08
CA ARG A 69 10.77 21.66 0.22
C ARG A 69 10.76 23.19 0.32
N GLN A 70 11.86 23.86 -0.04
CA GLN A 70 11.92 25.33 0.01
C GLN A 70 10.85 25.97 -0.88
N ASN A 71 10.72 25.48 -2.13
CA ASN A 71 9.71 25.98 -3.07
C ASN A 71 8.28 25.70 -2.60
N CYS A 72 8.03 24.56 -1.97
CA CYS A 72 6.74 24.27 -1.34
C CYS A 72 6.42 25.29 -0.24
N CYS A 73 7.36 25.54 0.67
CA CYS A 73 7.15 26.49 1.76
C CYS A 73 7.01 27.94 1.28
N ASP A 74 7.71 28.32 0.21
CA ASP A 74 7.53 29.62 -0.41
C ASP A 74 6.12 29.75 -1.03
N TRP A 75 5.64 28.70 -1.70
CA TRP A 75 4.28 28.69 -2.22
C TRP A 75 3.21 28.78 -1.14
N LEU A 76 3.37 28.01 -0.04
CA LEU A 76 2.48 28.05 1.13
C LEU A 76 2.40 29.46 1.72
N ARG A 77 3.55 30.11 1.91
CA ARG A 77 3.63 31.49 2.43
C ARG A 77 2.92 32.48 1.48
N ASP A 78 3.24 32.41 0.19
CA ASP A 78 2.79 33.41 -0.79
C ASP A 78 1.30 33.27 -1.14
N HIS A 79 0.69 32.12 -0.80
CA HIS A 79 -0.73 31.82 -1.04
C HIS A 79 -1.46 31.42 0.26
N GLN A 80 -1.09 32.02 1.40
CA GLN A 80 -1.62 31.66 2.72
C GLN A 80 -3.15 31.51 2.76
N GLU A 81 -3.90 32.42 2.13
CA GLU A 81 -5.37 32.41 2.12
C GLU A 81 -5.96 31.10 1.55
N MET A 82 -5.22 30.40 0.69
CA MET A 82 -5.63 29.11 0.10
C MET A 82 -5.44 27.94 1.07
N PHE A 83 -4.54 28.06 2.04
CA PHE A 83 -4.03 26.92 2.81
C PHE A 83 -4.31 27.02 4.31
N GLN A 84 -4.39 28.22 4.88
CA GLN A 84 -4.44 28.42 6.32
C GLN A 84 -5.59 27.68 7.02
N ASP A 85 -6.74 27.57 6.36
CA ASP A 85 -7.93 26.91 6.93
C ASP A 85 -7.83 25.37 6.91
N PHE A 86 -6.85 24.82 6.20
CA PHE A 86 -6.59 23.37 6.11
C PHE A 86 -5.49 22.90 7.07
N VAL A 87 -4.88 23.82 7.81
CA VAL A 87 -3.84 23.51 8.81
C VAL A 87 -4.44 23.64 10.21
N ASP A 88 -4.45 22.55 10.96
CA ASP A 88 -4.89 22.59 12.36
C ASP A 88 -3.75 23.07 13.26
N LEU A 89 -3.60 24.39 13.36
CA LEU A 89 -2.58 25.03 14.17
C LEU A 89 -2.66 24.61 15.65
N THR A 90 -3.84 24.27 16.16
CA THR A 90 -4.02 23.89 17.57
C THR A 90 -3.53 22.47 17.82
N GLU A 91 -3.92 21.51 16.96
CA GLU A 91 -3.46 20.13 17.09
C GLU A 91 -1.96 20.00 16.82
N GLU A 92 -1.42 20.77 15.88
CA GLU A 92 0.00 20.77 15.55
C GLU A 92 0.85 21.61 16.53
N GLY A 93 0.22 22.47 17.35
CA GLY A 93 0.86 23.22 18.40
C GLY A 93 1.63 24.46 17.92
N PHE A 94 1.10 25.13 16.90
CA PHE A 94 1.62 26.38 16.36
C PHE A 94 0.76 27.57 16.81
N ASP A 95 1.41 28.69 17.13
CA ASP A 95 0.73 29.92 17.51
C ASP A 95 0.07 30.60 16.28
N ASP A 96 0.70 30.48 15.11
CA ASP A 96 0.18 31.01 13.85
C ASP A 96 0.64 30.19 12.61
N TYR A 97 0.05 30.51 11.45
CA TYR A 97 0.37 29.86 10.17
C TYR A 97 1.83 30.07 9.75
N GLY A 98 2.45 31.20 10.09
CA GLY A 98 3.84 31.48 9.76
C GLY A 98 4.81 30.57 10.51
N GLU A 99 4.49 30.23 11.76
CA GLU A 99 5.24 29.25 12.54
C GLU A 99 5.16 27.86 11.93
N TYR A 100 3.96 27.43 11.52
CA TYR A 100 3.76 26.18 10.78
C TYR A 100 4.65 26.12 9.52
N VAL A 101 4.63 27.16 8.67
CA VAL A 101 5.46 27.21 7.45
C VAL A 101 6.96 27.19 7.79
N THR A 102 7.36 27.86 8.86
CA THR A 102 8.76 27.88 9.33
C THR A 102 9.21 26.49 9.79
N ASN A 103 8.34 25.74 10.48
CA ASN A 103 8.58 24.37 10.88
C ASN A 103 8.60 23.40 9.69
N MET A 104 7.68 23.56 8.73
CA MET A 104 7.63 22.75 7.50
C MET A 104 8.90 22.88 6.65
N ARG A 105 9.56 24.04 6.73
CA ARG A 105 10.83 24.30 6.05
C ARG A 105 11.99 23.49 6.61
N GLN A 106 11.88 22.96 7.83
CA GLN A 106 12.92 22.12 8.42
C GLN A 106 12.98 20.75 7.71
N SER A 107 14.20 20.29 7.45
CA SER A 107 14.42 18.96 6.85
C SER A 107 13.81 17.88 7.74
N THR A 108 13.31 16.82 7.11
CA THR A 108 12.63 15.68 7.76
C THR A 108 11.29 16.00 8.44
N THR A 109 10.78 17.24 8.40
CA THR A 109 9.37 17.50 8.75
C THR A 109 8.47 16.84 7.72
N TRP A 110 7.49 16.06 8.17
CA TRP A 110 6.62 15.28 7.30
C TRP A 110 5.65 16.19 6.56
N GLY A 111 5.57 16.04 5.24
CA GLY A 111 4.55 16.69 4.42
C GLY A 111 3.34 15.77 4.20
N GLY A 112 2.18 16.37 4.01
CA GLY A 112 0.91 15.71 3.75
C GLY A 112 0.16 16.34 2.58
N GLN A 113 -1.17 16.35 2.67
CA GLN A 113 -2.03 16.83 1.59
C GLN A 113 -1.88 18.33 1.31
N VAL A 114 -1.63 19.14 2.34
CA VAL A 114 -1.40 20.59 2.21
C VAL A 114 -0.13 20.85 1.39
N GLU A 115 0.99 20.23 1.77
CA GLU A 115 2.26 20.36 1.03
C GLU A 115 2.16 19.77 -0.38
N LEU A 116 1.47 18.65 -0.55
CA LEU A 116 1.29 18.04 -1.87
C LEU A 116 0.50 18.96 -2.80
N THR A 117 -0.54 19.62 -2.29
CA THR A 117 -1.30 20.64 -3.04
C THR A 117 -0.45 21.87 -3.35
N ALA A 118 0.35 22.35 -2.37
CA ALA A 118 1.27 23.46 -2.59
C ALA A 118 2.35 23.15 -3.64
N LEU A 119 2.91 21.94 -3.62
CA LEU A 119 3.84 21.47 -4.65
C LEU A 119 3.18 21.43 -6.05
N CYS A 120 1.92 20.99 -6.14
CA CYS A 120 1.18 21.04 -7.40
C CYS A 120 1.06 22.48 -7.94
N GLY A 121 0.81 23.45 -7.05
CA GLY A 121 0.76 24.87 -7.41
C GLY A 121 2.12 25.43 -7.84
N ALA A 122 3.15 25.18 -7.04
CA ALA A 122 4.51 25.66 -7.25
C ALA A 122 5.12 25.20 -8.59
N TYR A 123 4.75 24.01 -9.06
CA TYR A 123 5.31 23.41 -10.27
C TYR A 123 4.32 23.31 -11.44
N ASP A 124 3.11 23.88 -11.29
CA ASP A 124 2.04 23.85 -12.29
C ASP A 124 1.75 22.42 -12.82
N VAL A 125 1.56 21.50 -11.88
CA VAL A 125 1.27 20.07 -12.15
C VAL A 125 0.01 19.62 -11.42
N ALA A 126 -0.56 18.52 -11.87
CA ALA A 126 -1.51 17.72 -11.08
C ALA A 126 -0.80 16.51 -10.48
N ALA A 127 -1.41 15.88 -9.48
CA ALA A 127 -0.89 14.65 -8.90
C ALA A 127 -1.99 13.59 -8.70
N LEU A 128 -1.64 12.32 -8.90
CA LEU A 128 -2.46 11.17 -8.50
C LEU A 128 -1.77 10.42 -7.37
N VAL A 129 -2.51 10.24 -6.27
CA VAL A 129 -2.10 9.41 -5.13
C VAL A 129 -2.74 8.04 -5.28
N ILE A 130 -1.90 7.02 -5.36
CA ILE A 130 -2.26 5.65 -5.72
C ILE A 130 -2.00 4.72 -4.54
N ARG A 131 -2.98 3.86 -4.24
CA ARG A 131 -2.85 2.75 -3.28
C ARG A 131 -3.19 1.42 -3.96
N ALA A 132 -3.34 0.36 -3.17
CA ALA A 132 -3.56 -0.98 -3.67
C ALA A 132 -4.88 -1.13 -4.46
N GLU A 133 -5.84 -0.25 -4.21
CA GLU A 133 -7.17 -0.24 -4.83
C GLU A 133 -7.24 0.61 -6.11
N GLY A 134 -6.18 1.36 -6.46
CA GLY A 134 -6.14 2.24 -7.62
C GLY A 134 -5.83 3.69 -7.25
N VAL A 135 -6.41 4.64 -7.98
CA VAL A 135 -6.28 6.07 -7.68
C VAL A 135 -7.20 6.42 -6.52
N ASN A 136 -6.63 6.95 -5.45
CA ASN A 136 -7.37 7.35 -4.24
C ASN A 136 -7.68 8.84 -4.24
N TYR A 137 -6.72 9.65 -4.66
CA TYR A 137 -6.88 11.10 -4.71
C TYR A 137 -6.26 11.67 -5.98
N GLU A 138 -6.99 12.56 -6.63
CA GLU A 138 -6.45 13.50 -7.60
C GLU A 138 -6.27 14.84 -6.90
N ILE A 139 -5.07 15.42 -7.02
CA ILE A 139 -4.71 16.68 -6.37
C ILE A 139 -4.35 17.70 -7.44
N LYS A 140 -4.96 18.88 -7.30
CA LYS A 140 -4.72 20.07 -8.13
C LYS A 140 -4.75 21.29 -7.22
N ALA A 141 -3.87 22.27 -7.46
CA ALA A 141 -3.89 23.54 -6.71
C ALA A 141 -4.93 24.55 -7.24
N LYS A 142 -5.39 24.35 -8.47
CA LYS A 142 -6.36 25.18 -9.20
C LYS A 142 -7.04 24.33 -10.28
N GLU A 143 -8.01 24.88 -10.98
CA GLU A 143 -8.50 24.22 -12.18
C GLU A 143 -7.45 24.22 -13.28
N VAL A 144 -7.35 23.10 -13.99
CA VAL A 144 -6.30 22.83 -14.98
C VAL A 144 -6.91 22.19 -16.22
N ASP A 145 -6.22 22.33 -17.36
CA ASP A 145 -6.54 21.59 -18.59
C ASP A 145 -5.85 20.22 -18.55
N PRO A 146 -6.59 19.09 -18.44
CA PRO A 146 -6.00 17.77 -18.29
C PRO A 146 -5.17 17.32 -19.49
N GLU A 147 -5.42 17.86 -20.68
CA GLU A 147 -4.76 17.46 -21.93
C GLU A 147 -3.32 17.98 -22.02
N VAL A 148 -3.00 19.05 -21.28
CA VAL A 148 -1.68 19.69 -21.31
C VAL A 148 -0.99 19.67 -19.95
N THR A 149 -1.74 19.52 -18.87
CA THR A 149 -1.18 19.56 -17.52
C THR A 149 -0.47 18.27 -17.22
N ARG A 150 0.83 18.36 -16.91
CA ARG A 150 1.64 17.22 -16.49
C ARG A 150 1.10 16.62 -15.19
N CYS A 151 1.12 15.29 -15.11
CA CYS A 151 0.69 14.54 -13.95
C CYS A 151 1.87 13.87 -13.23
N ILE A 152 1.92 14.03 -11.91
CA ILE A 152 2.84 13.37 -10.99
C ILE A 152 2.13 12.16 -10.39
N LEU A 153 2.75 10.98 -10.42
CA LEU A 153 2.17 9.77 -9.85
C LEU A 153 2.92 9.39 -8.57
N LEU A 154 2.17 9.24 -7.48
CA LEU A 154 2.71 8.88 -6.17
C LEU A 154 2.05 7.59 -5.67
N ALA A 155 2.84 6.58 -5.34
CA ALA A 155 2.37 5.43 -4.57
C ALA A 155 2.43 5.78 -3.09
N TYR A 156 1.32 5.63 -2.37
CA TYR A 156 1.28 5.82 -0.93
C TYR A 156 0.94 4.50 -0.23
N HIS A 157 1.67 4.18 0.82
CA HIS A 157 1.48 2.95 1.58
C HIS A 157 1.89 3.11 3.05
N ASP A 158 1.53 2.12 3.86
CA ASP A 158 1.80 2.03 5.31
C ASP A 158 1.35 3.23 6.16
N GLY A 159 0.57 4.16 5.59
CA GLY A 159 0.05 5.33 6.30
C GLY A 159 1.07 6.45 6.51
N GLU A 160 2.26 6.36 5.91
CA GLU A 160 3.34 7.32 6.17
C GLU A 160 4.33 7.55 5.03
N HIS A 161 4.32 6.72 3.96
CA HIS A 161 5.38 6.77 2.97
C HIS A 161 4.87 6.96 1.53
N TYR A 162 5.51 7.88 0.82
CA TYR A 162 5.32 8.13 -0.61
C TYR A 162 6.52 7.59 -1.41
N ASN A 163 6.21 6.97 -2.54
CA ASN A 163 7.17 6.59 -3.56
C ASN A 163 6.78 7.14 -4.93
N SER A 164 7.78 7.32 -5.80
CA SER A 164 7.59 7.74 -7.18
C SER A 164 6.98 6.60 -7.99
N VAL A 165 6.05 6.91 -8.89
CA VAL A 165 5.51 5.94 -9.86
C VAL A 165 5.85 6.42 -11.26
N VAL A 166 6.54 5.60 -12.03
CA VAL A 166 7.02 5.93 -13.36
C VAL A 166 6.36 5.05 -14.41
N TRP A 167 6.26 5.61 -15.61
CA TRP A 167 5.82 4.87 -16.79
C TRP A 167 7.01 4.12 -17.39
N GLU A 168 6.76 2.92 -17.93
CA GLU A 168 7.81 2.12 -18.58
C GLU A 168 8.48 2.84 -19.77
N ASP A 169 7.77 3.76 -20.42
CA ASP A 169 8.30 4.55 -21.53
C ASP A 169 9.21 5.72 -21.08
N GLY A 170 9.32 5.96 -19.78
CA GLY A 170 10.22 6.95 -19.17
C GLY A 170 9.88 8.41 -19.48
N ARG A 171 8.77 8.71 -20.18
CA ARG A 171 8.35 10.09 -20.45
C ARG A 171 7.46 10.62 -19.31
N GLN A 172 7.28 11.93 -19.28
CA GLN A 172 6.22 12.55 -18.48
C GLN A 172 4.90 12.50 -19.24
N HIS A 173 3.82 12.25 -18.51
CA HIS A 173 2.47 12.11 -19.06
C HIS A 173 1.56 13.20 -18.52
N THR A 174 0.49 13.48 -19.26
CA THR A 174 -0.53 14.46 -18.87
C THR A 174 -1.54 13.83 -17.90
N LEU A 175 -2.36 14.67 -17.28
CA LEU A 175 -3.43 14.21 -16.39
C LEU A 175 -4.48 13.40 -17.16
N ALA A 176 -4.79 13.77 -18.41
CA ALA A 176 -5.68 13.00 -19.28
C ALA A 176 -5.15 11.58 -19.54
N GLU A 177 -3.87 11.46 -19.93
CA GLU A 177 -3.22 10.17 -20.18
C GLU A 177 -3.19 9.30 -18.92
N ALA A 178 -2.90 9.91 -17.76
CA ALA A 178 -2.92 9.20 -16.49
C ALA A 178 -4.33 8.68 -16.14
N ARG A 179 -5.37 9.51 -16.27
CA ARG A 179 -6.76 9.09 -16.03
C ARG A 179 -7.17 7.95 -16.95
N GLU A 180 -6.89 8.07 -18.25
CA GLU A 180 -7.20 7.02 -19.21
C GLU A 180 -6.51 5.69 -18.84
N ARG A 181 -5.25 5.74 -18.38
CA ARG A 181 -4.52 4.55 -17.94
C ARG A 181 -5.20 3.84 -16.77
N PHE A 182 -5.70 4.58 -15.79
CA PHE A 182 -6.36 4.00 -14.61
C PHE A 182 -7.84 3.64 -14.85
N ASP A 183 -8.51 4.26 -15.82
CA ASP A 183 -9.90 3.94 -16.18
C ASP A 183 -9.99 2.76 -17.17
N SER A 184 -8.98 2.61 -18.04
CA SER A 184 -8.91 1.55 -19.06
C SER A 184 -8.42 0.20 -18.52
N SER A 185 -8.06 0.09 -17.23
CA SER A 185 -7.83 -1.23 -16.66
C SER A 185 -9.15 -1.99 -16.63
N GLU A 186 -9.26 -2.99 -17.51
CA GLU A 186 -10.24 -4.06 -17.29
C GLU A 186 -10.14 -4.52 -15.83
N PRO A 187 -11.27 -4.77 -15.14
CA PRO A 187 -11.22 -5.33 -13.80
C PRO A 187 -10.31 -6.55 -13.83
N PRO A 188 -9.50 -6.80 -12.78
CA PRO A 188 -8.61 -7.95 -12.77
C PRO A 188 -9.44 -9.15 -13.19
N ILE A 189 -9.02 -9.83 -14.26
CA ILE A 189 -9.62 -11.09 -14.68
C ILE A 189 -9.65 -11.94 -13.41
N THR A 190 -10.83 -12.04 -12.80
CA THR A 190 -11.05 -13.01 -11.75
C THR A 190 -10.73 -14.31 -12.46
N GLU A 191 -9.69 -15.02 -12.01
CA GLU A 191 -9.48 -16.40 -12.44
C GLU A 191 -10.86 -17.06 -12.51
N PRO A 192 -11.22 -17.74 -13.63
CA PRO A 192 -12.55 -18.31 -13.74
C PRO A 192 -12.78 -19.14 -12.49
N GLU A 193 -13.78 -18.76 -11.68
CA GLU A 193 -14.09 -19.47 -10.45
C GLU A 193 -14.10 -20.95 -10.81
N SER A 194 -13.15 -21.70 -10.23
CA SER A 194 -13.10 -23.15 -10.38
C SER A 194 -14.52 -23.66 -10.18
N PRO A 195 -15.10 -24.44 -11.12
CA PRO A 195 -16.50 -24.80 -11.07
C PRO A 195 -16.83 -25.30 -9.67
N LYS A 196 -17.72 -24.59 -8.96
CA LYS A 196 -18.20 -24.97 -7.64
C LYS A 196 -18.80 -26.37 -7.77
N ILE A 197 -17.99 -27.41 -7.58
CA ILE A 197 -18.45 -28.78 -7.45
C ILE A 197 -19.32 -28.75 -6.20
N SER A 198 -20.63 -28.67 -6.43
CA SER A 198 -21.64 -28.62 -5.40
C SER A 198 -21.30 -29.63 -4.32
N ARG A 199 -21.12 -29.18 -3.07
CA ARG A 199 -20.86 -30.00 -1.88
C ARG A 199 -21.84 -31.19 -1.75
N LYS A 200 -22.96 -31.19 -2.48
CA LYS A 200 -23.88 -32.33 -2.64
C LYS A 200 -23.25 -33.53 -3.40
N LYS A 201 -22.38 -33.33 -4.40
CA LYS A 201 -21.73 -34.42 -5.15
C LYS A 201 -20.63 -35.13 -4.33
N MET A 202 -19.85 -34.42 -3.51
CA MET A 202 -18.84 -35.04 -2.63
C MET A 202 -19.47 -35.91 -1.52
N LYS A 203 -20.56 -35.47 -0.89
CA LYS A 203 -21.26 -36.29 0.12
C LYS A 203 -21.86 -37.57 -0.47
N LYS A 204 -22.42 -37.50 -1.68
CA LYS A 204 -22.99 -38.68 -2.37
C LYS A 204 -21.91 -39.68 -2.81
N LYS A 205 -20.72 -39.20 -3.24
CA LYS A 205 -19.58 -40.06 -3.60
C LYS A 205 -18.99 -40.76 -2.35
N GLN A 206 -18.75 -40.02 -1.26
CA GLN A 206 -18.22 -40.60 -0.02
C GLN A 206 -19.17 -41.63 0.63
N GLN A 207 -20.48 -41.45 0.51
CA GLN A 207 -21.46 -42.41 1.04
C GLN A 207 -21.54 -43.70 0.19
N LYS A 208 -21.33 -43.58 -1.14
CA LYS A 208 -21.31 -44.74 -2.06
C LYS A 208 -20.03 -45.57 -1.88
N ASP A 209 -18.89 -44.91 -1.66
CA ASP A 209 -17.61 -45.59 -1.45
C ASP A 209 -17.55 -46.30 -0.08
N LYS A 210 -18.14 -45.71 0.98
CA LYS A 210 -18.30 -46.38 2.29
C LYS A 210 -19.16 -47.64 2.22
N ARG A 211 -20.25 -47.65 1.43
CA ARG A 211 -21.10 -48.84 1.22
C ARG A 211 -20.35 -49.95 0.50
N LYS A 212 -19.63 -49.64 -0.58
CA LYS A 212 -18.84 -50.63 -1.33
C LYS A 212 -17.72 -51.26 -0.51
N ASN A 213 -17.08 -50.48 0.37
CA ASN A 213 -16.00 -51.01 1.20
C ASN A 213 -16.53 -51.95 2.31
N LYS A 214 -17.71 -51.64 2.87
CA LYS A 214 -18.37 -52.50 3.87
C LYS A 214 -18.81 -53.85 3.27
N GLU A 215 -19.32 -53.86 2.03
CA GLU A 215 -19.68 -55.10 1.31
C GLU A 215 -18.46 -55.96 0.95
N ARG A 216 -17.33 -55.33 0.57
CA ARG A 216 -16.07 -56.06 0.34
C ARG A 216 -15.49 -56.69 1.61
N SER A 217 -15.58 -56.00 2.75
CA SER A 217 -15.11 -56.54 4.03
C SER A 217 -15.96 -57.72 4.51
N ALA A 218 -17.28 -57.69 4.30
CA ALA A 218 -18.18 -58.78 4.67
C ALA A 218 -17.92 -60.07 3.85
N ARG A 219 -17.55 -59.95 2.57
CA ARG A 219 -17.20 -61.10 1.73
C ARG A 219 -15.87 -61.75 2.09
N LYS A 220 -14.96 -61.06 2.78
CA LYS A 220 -13.64 -61.56 3.16
C LYS A 220 -13.64 -62.33 4.50
N ALA A 221 -14.73 -62.29 5.26
CA ALA A 221 -14.86 -62.96 6.55
C ALA A 221 -15.63 -64.31 6.47
N GLY A 222 -15.94 -64.80 5.26
CA GLY A 222 -16.83 -65.95 5.03
C GLY A 222 -16.25 -67.17 4.32
N GLY A 223 -14.92 -67.35 4.30
CA GLY A 223 -14.29 -68.59 3.82
C GLY A 223 -12.93 -68.76 4.51
N ASP A 224 -12.49 -69.92 4.97
CA ASP A 224 -12.87 -71.29 4.62
C ASP A 224 -12.44 -72.20 5.80
N GLU A 225 -13.31 -73.11 6.23
CA GLU A 225 -12.97 -74.23 7.10
C GLU A 225 -12.33 -75.34 6.26
N ARG A 226 -11.18 -75.88 6.68
CA ARG A 226 -10.91 -77.33 6.80
C ARG A 226 -9.46 -77.65 7.20
N HIS A 227 -9.35 -78.36 8.32
CA HIS A 227 -8.26 -79.27 8.76
C HIS A 227 -8.26 -80.57 7.88
N PRO A 228 -7.41 -81.61 8.07
CA PRO A 228 -6.23 -81.80 8.96
C PRO A 228 -5.00 -82.54 8.33
N SER A 229 -3.93 -82.73 9.12
CA SER A 229 -3.31 -84.02 9.50
C SER A 229 -1.78 -84.21 9.34
N GLU A 230 -1.22 -84.77 10.43
CA GLU A 230 -0.02 -85.64 10.61
C GLU A 230 1.41 -85.04 10.70
N GLY A 231 2.08 -85.37 11.83
CA GLY A 231 3.50 -85.12 12.17
C GLY A 231 4.42 -86.29 11.75
N PRO A 232 5.48 -86.69 12.50
CA PRO A 232 6.16 -86.07 13.66
C PRO A 232 7.73 -86.11 13.56
N HIS A 233 8.38 -85.80 14.70
CA HIS A 233 9.72 -86.24 15.19
C HIS A 233 10.98 -85.35 15.10
N LEU A 234 11.36 -84.81 16.28
CA LEU A 234 12.53 -85.11 17.14
C LEU A 234 13.98 -84.61 16.83
N VAL A 235 14.62 -84.27 17.96
CA VAL A 235 16.04 -84.24 18.42
C VAL A 235 17.02 -83.08 18.15
N GLU A 236 17.40 -82.44 19.28
CA GLU A 236 18.75 -82.09 19.83
C GLU A 236 19.82 -81.47 18.93
N VAL A 237 20.41 -80.34 19.36
CA VAL A 237 21.49 -80.20 20.36
C VAL A 237 21.49 -78.80 20.97
#